data_AF-A0A4R1WM47-F1
#
_entry.id   AF-A0A4R1WM47-F1
#
_cell.length_a   1.000
_cell.length_b   1.000
_cell.length_c   1.000
_cell.angle_alpha   90.00
_cell.angle_beta   90.00
_cell.angle_gamma   90.00
#
_symmetry.space_group_name_H-M   'P 1'
#
loop_
_entity.id
_entity.type
_entity.pdbx_description
1 polymer ?
#
loop_
_entity_poly.entity_id
_entity_poly.type
_entity_poly.pdbx_seq_one_letter_code
_entity_poly.pdbx_strand_id
1 'polypeptide(L)'
;MTTHPPAGDLPSSDPTPVERRLLEALGPGQPRSTSPDLFDRVLGSIADDRIRRRRNRRGVLAAVAGLLLLTALVLLLTPTKNGHLLMDWWVLELITTGLLIGLALWLGPFIKRFGRAYAADVFHDNPQTGKSYIVLTDIVYYLIFTAYILFTVNFEPRQTWGLRVVPAQVTFEAARLGGILLIIGVLHGLNIVLMPVLGRLFSLNRKLSGH
;
A
#
# COMPACT_ATOMS: atom_id res chain seq x y z
N MET A 1 31.43 35.04 74.42
CA MET A 1 30.84 33.70 74.24
C MET A 1 30.06 33.74 72.93
N THR A 2 30.69 33.34 71.83
CA THR A 2 30.11 33.39 70.47
C THR A 2 30.29 32.00 69.86
N THR A 3 29.19 31.27 69.72
CA THR A 3 29.14 29.91 69.18
C THR A 3 28.97 29.97 67.66
N HIS A 4 29.99 29.50 66.92
CA HIS A 4 29.90 29.24 65.48
C HIS A 4 28.93 28.08 65.20
N PRO A 5 28.10 28.14 64.14
CA PRO A 5 27.39 26.98 63.63
C PRO A 5 28.33 26.09 62.80
N PRO A 6 28.09 24.76 62.72
CA PRO A 6 28.94 23.85 61.97
C PRO A 6 28.75 24.06 60.47
N ALA A 7 29.86 24.02 59.73
CA ALA A 7 29.89 24.04 58.28
C ALA A 7 29.06 22.86 57.73
N GLY A 8 28.02 23.18 56.97
CA GLY A 8 27.25 22.17 56.25
C GLY A 8 28.13 21.49 55.20
N ASP A 9 28.09 20.16 55.20
CA ASP A 9 28.64 19.33 54.14
C ASP A 9 28.00 19.75 52.80
N LEU A 10 28.80 20.37 51.94
CA LEU A 10 28.44 20.53 50.53
C LEU A 10 28.46 19.12 49.91
N PRO A 11 27.38 18.67 49.27
CA PRO A 11 27.39 17.38 48.57
C PRO A 11 28.52 17.42 47.53
N SER A 12 29.44 16.46 47.60
CA SER A 12 30.44 16.27 46.56
C SER A 12 29.70 16.06 45.25
N SER A 13 29.80 17.03 44.34
CA SER A 13 29.23 16.97 43.01
C SER A 13 30.08 16.02 42.15
N ASP A 14 30.21 14.77 42.60
CA ASP A 14 30.82 13.74 41.80
C ASP A 14 29.89 13.48 40.62
N PRO A 15 30.37 13.71 39.38
CA PRO A 15 29.53 13.54 38.21
C PRO A 15 29.06 12.09 38.18
N THR A 16 27.75 11.94 37.97
CA THR A 16 27.11 10.62 37.91
C THR A 16 27.83 9.75 36.88
N PRO A 17 27.75 8.41 36.97
CA PRO A 17 28.44 7.52 36.01
C PRO A 17 28.08 7.81 34.55
N VAL A 18 26.87 8.32 34.29
CA VAL A 18 26.41 8.75 32.96
C VAL A 18 27.06 10.08 32.56
N GLU A 19 27.12 11.03 33.48
CA GLU A 19 27.76 12.34 33.26
C GLU A 19 29.27 12.21 33.05
N ARG A 20 29.93 11.30 33.77
CA ARG A 20 31.34 10.95 33.56
C ARG A 20 31.56 10.36 32.17
N ARG A 21 30.70 9.44 31.72
CA ARG A 21 30.76 8.87 30.36
C ARG A 21 30.49 9.92 29.28
N LEU A 22 29.60 10.87 29.52
CA LEU A 22 29.32 11.97 28.60
C LEU A 22 30.50 12.94 28.52
N LEU A 23 31.09 13.32 29.66
CA LEU A 23 32.28 14.17 29.71
C LEU A 23 33.49 13.50 29.08
N GLU A 24 33.64 12.19 29.23
CA GLU A 24 34.70 11.40 28.61
C GLU A 24 34.49 11.26 27.09
N ALA A 25 33.26 11.06 26.63
CA ALA A 25 32.92 10.97 25.20
C ALA A 25 32.91 12.34 24.48
N LEU A 26 32.65 13.43 25.19
CA LEU A 26 32.57 14.80 24.64
C LEU A 26 33.79 15.66 24.98
N GLY A 27 34.75 15.10 25.73
CA GLY A 27 35.92 15.80 26.24
C GLY A 27 36.82 16.35 25.13
N PRO A 28 37.48 17.50 25.36
CA PRO A 28 38.24 18.24 24.34
C PRO A 28 39.47 17.51 23.76
N GLY A 29 39.79 16.30 24.25
CA GLY A 29 41.00 15.55 23.88
C GLY A 29 40.79 14.38 22.91
N GLN A 30 39.56 13.97 22.61
CA GLN A 30 39.34 12.92 21.59
C GLN A 30 39.13 13.56 20.21
N PRO A 31 39.97 13.26 19.21
CA PRO A 31 39.66 13.65 17.84
C PRO A 31 38.33 12.99 17.47
N ARG A 32 37.30 13.82 17.27
CA ARG A 32 36.00 13.37 16.77
C ARG A 32 36.27 12.72 15.43
N SER A 33 36.29 11.39 15.41
CA SER A 33 36.20 10.62 14.18
C SER A 33 34.82 10.93 13.61
N THR A 34 34.74 11.96 12.77
CA THR A 34 33.64 12.15 11.82
C THR A 34 33.58 10.85 11.04
N SER A 35 32.74 9.89 11.44
CA SER A 35 32.69 8.60 10.80
C SER A 35 32.27 8.85 9.35
N PRO A 36 33.17 8.67 8.37
CA PRO A 36 32.88 8.97 6.97
C PRO A 36 31.63 8.22 6.50
N ASP A 37 31.44 7.04 7.06
CA ASP A 37 30.33 6.13 6.86
C ASP A 37 28.94 6.72 7.20
N LEU A 38 28.80 7.60 8.21
CA LEU A 38 27.50 8.22 8.48
C LEU A 38 27.12 9.23 7.39
N PHE A 39 28.08 10.02 6.92
CA PHE A 39 27.85 10.97 5.83
C PHE A 39 27.60 10.23 4.51
N ASP A 40 28.36 9.18 4.22
CA ASP A 40 28.18 8.34 3.04
C ASP A 40 26.83 7.62 3.05
N ARG A 41 26.39 7.12 4.21
CA ARG A 41 25.08 6.48 4.37
C ARG A 41 23.92 7.48 4.23
N VAL A 42 24.08 8.70 4.72
CA VAL A 42 23.08 9.76 4.54
C VAL A 42 23.02 10.21 3.08
N LEU A 43 24.16 10.43 2.43
CA LEU A 43 24.23 10.77 1.01
C LEU A 43 23.66 9.65 0.13
N GLY A 44 23.95 8.39 0.45
CA GLY A 44 23.35 7.22 -0.19
C GLY A 44 21.82 7.19 -0.04
N SER A 45 21.30 7.42 1.17
CA SER A 45 19.85 7.44 1.40
C SER A 45 19.14 8.59 0.65
N ILE A 46 19.77 9.76 0.54
CA ILE A 46 19.24 10.90 -0.24
C ILE A 46 19.25 10.58 -1.74
N ALA A 47 20.31 9.94 -2.24
CA ALA A 47 20.39 9.52 -3.64
C ALA A 47 19.30 8.48 -3.97
N ASP A 48 19.12 7.49 -3.11
CA ASP A 48 18.08 6.46 -3.24
C ASP A 48 16.67 7.05 -3.20
N ASP A 49 16.41 8.00 -2.29
CA ASP A 49 15.11 8.65 -2.20
C ASP A 49 14.81 9.49 -3.45
N ARG A 50 15.84 10.12 -4.04
CA ARG A 50 15.75 10.90 -5.28
C ARG A 50 15.44 9.99 -6.49
N ILE A 51 16.06 8.82 -6.58
CA ILE A 51 15.78 7.80 -7.61
C ILE A 51 14.34 7.30 -7.48
N ARG A 52 13.89 7.01 -6.26
CA ARG A 52 12.54 6.51 -5.97
C ARG A 52 11.45 7.52 -6.34
N ARG A 53 11.64 8.80 -6.01
CA ARG A 53 10.74 9.88 -6.41
C ARG A 53 10.67 10.05 -7.93
N ARG A 54 11.81 9.96 -8.64
CA ARG A 54 11.84 10.01 -10.10
C ARG A 54 11.09 8.86 -10.73
N ARG A 55 11.23 7.64 -10.21
CA ARG A 55 10.52 6.46 -10.71
C ARG A 55 9.02 6.57 -10.51
N ASN A 56 8.58 7.03 -9.33
CA ASN A 56 7.16 7.24 -9.06
C ASN A 56 6.57 8.37 -9.92
N ARG A 57 7.27 9.50 -10.07
CA ARG A 57 6.84 10.60 -10.95
C ARG A 57 6.76 10.14 -12.40
N ARG A 58 7.74 9.38 -12.90
CA ARG A 58 7.70 8.80 -14.25
C ARG A 58 6.53 7.83 -14.42
N GLY A 59 6.23 7.00 -13.42
CA GLY A 59 5.07 6.11 -13.44
C GLY A 59 3.74 6.88 -13.51
N VAL A 60 3.58 7.91 -12.68
CA VAL A 60 2.39 8.78 -12.71
C VAL A 60 2.28 9.53 -14.04
N LEU A 61 3.37 10.10 -14.52
CA LEU A 61 3.40 10.81 -15.81
C LEU A 61 3.11 9.86 -16.97
N ALA A 62 3.63 8.63 -16.96
CA ALA A 62 3.35 7.63 -17.98
C ALA A 62 1.87 7.20 -17.94
N ALA A 63 1.29 7.04 -16.76
CA ALA A 63 -0.14 6.73 -16.62
C ALA A 63 -1.02 7.87 -17.13
N VAL A 64 -0.71 9.12 -16.76
CA VAL A 64 -1.43 10.31 -17.24
C VAL A 64 -1.27 10.48 -18.75
N ALA A 65 -0.05 10.31 -19.27
CA ALA A 65 0.22 10.39 -20.71
C ALA A 65 -0.52 9.27 -21.46
N GLY A 66 -0.49 8.04 -20.94
CA GLY A 66 -1.25 6.92 -21.50
C GLY A 66 -2.74 7.18 -21.52
N LEU A 67 -3.29 7.72 -20.42
CA LEU A 67 -4.69 8.11 -20.33
C LEU A 67 -5.05 9.18 -21.38
N LEU A 68 -4.29 10.27 -21.43
CA LEU A 68 -4.52 11.37 -22.36
C LEU A 68 -4.40 10.91 -23.82
N LEU A 69 -3.43 10.05 -24.12
CA LEU A 69 -3.21 9.54 -25.47
C LEU A 69 -4.36 8.61 -25.87
N LEU A 70 -4.86 7.78 -24.95
CA LEU A 70 -6.02 6.93 -25.17
C LEU A 70 -7.29 7.77 -25.36
N THR A 71 -7.52 8.79 -24.55
CA THR A 71 -8.62 9.75 -24.73
C THR A 71 -8.53 10.50 -26.05
N ALA A 72 -7.35 10.99 -26.42
CA ALA A 72 -7.11 11.70 -27.68
C ALA A 72 -7.33 10.80 -28.89
N LEU A 73 -6.83 9.55 -28.83
CA LEU A 73 -7.01 8.55 -29.87
C LEU A 73 -8.50 8.26 -30.09
N VAL A 74 -9.27 8.15 -29.02
CA VAL A 74 -10.72 7.94 -29.07
C VAL A 74 -11.42 9.13 -29.71
N LEU A 75 -11.11 10.36 -29.28
CA LEU A 75 -11.72 11.56 -29.84
C LEU A 75 -11.37 11.77 -31.32
N LEU A 76 -10.16 11.38 -31.74
CA LEU A 76 -9.69 11.50 -33.13
C LEU A 76 -10.28 10.43 -34.05
N LEU A 77 -10.45 9.21 -33.55
CA LEU A 77 -10.94 8.09 -34.36
C LEU A 77 -12.47 7.99 -34.39
N THR A 78 -13.17 8.68 -33.48
CA THR A 78 -14.64 8.61 -33.43
C THR A 78 -15.26 9.59 -34.42
N PRO A 79 -15.96 9.12 -35.48
CA PRO A 79 -16.62 10.00 -36.42
C PRO A 79 -17.74 10.79 -35.74
N THR A 80 -17.83 12.08 -36.03
CA THR A 80 -18.90 12.95 -35.53
C THR A 80 -19.96 13.12 -36.61
N LYS A 81 -21.24 13.07 -36.23
CA LYS A 81 -22.36 13.40 -37.13
C LYS A 81 -23.28 14.38 -36.42
N ASN A 82 -23.51 15.54 -37.04
CA ASN A 82 -24.37 16.60 -36.50
C ASN A 82 -23.96 17.08 -35.09
N GLY A 83 -22.67 17.15 -34.77
CA GLY A 83 -22.18 17.62 -33.47
C GLY A 83 -22.31 16.60 -32.33
N HIS A 84 -22.89 15.42 -32.58
CA HIS A 84 -22.89 14.31 -31.65
C HIS A 84 -21.74 13.34 -31.96
N LEU A 85 -21.01 12.95 -30.92
CA LEU A 85 -20.06 11.83 -30.97
C LEU A 85 -20.86 10.55 -31.20
N LEU A 86 -20.78 9.99 -32.41
CA LEU A 86 -21.27 8.64 -32.68
C LEU A 86 -20.18 7.67 -32.23
N MET A 87 -20.09 7.46 -30.93
CA MET A 87 -19.17 6.48 -30.38
C MET A 87 -19.85 5.13 -30.34
N ASP A 88 -19.30 4.18 -31.09
CA ASP A 88 -19.75 2.79 -31.00
C ASP A 88 -19.63 2.31 -29.55
N TRP A 89 -20.66 1.62 -29.06
CA TRP A 89 -20.72 1.11 -27.69
C TRP A 89 -19.46 0.36 -27.25
N TRP A 90 -18.89 -0.49 -28.10
CA TRP A 90 -17.69 -1.28 -27.78
C TRP A 90 -16.47 -0.40 -27.49
N VAL A 91 -16.39 0.79 -28.09
CA VAL A 91 -15.30 1.75 -27.84
C VAL A 91 -15.42 2.28 -26.42
N LEU A 92 -16.63 2.70 -26.02
CA LEU A 92 -16.91 3.16 -24.66
C LEU A 92 -16.58 2.06 -23.64
N GLU A 93 -17.05 0.84 -23.89
CA GLU A 93 -16.86 -0.32 -23.02
C GLU A 93 -15.39 -0.68 -22.83
N LEU A 94 -14.60 -0.69 -23.92
CA LEU A 94 -13.16 -0.97 -23.85
C LEU A 94 -12.40 0.11 -23.06
N ILE A 95 -12.77 1.38 -23.25
CA ILE A 95 -12.14 2.49 -22.53
C ILE A 95 -12.47 2.41 -21.05
N THR A 96 -13.75 2.29 -20.68
CA THR A 96 -14.18 2.22 -19.29
C THR A 96 -13.59 1.00 -18.59
N THR A 97 -13.59 -0.16 -19.24
CA THR A 97 -12.95 -1.38 -18.72
C THR A 97 -11.44 -1.19 -18.56
N GLY A 98 -10.75 -0.63 -19.56
CA GLY A 98 -9.32 -0.33 -19.49
C GLY A 98 -8.99 0.66 -18.38
N LEU A 99 -9.84 1.67 -18.16
CA LEU A 99 -9.74 2.62 -17.06
C LEU A 99 -9.88 1.95 -15.70
N LEU A 100 -10.87 1.06 -15.54
CA LEU A 100 -11.07 0.30 -14.31
C LEU A 100 -9.88 -0.62 -14.01
N ILE A 101 -9.35 -1.32 -15.02
CA ILE A 101 -8.14 -2.15 -14.89
C ILE A 101 -6.94 -1.27 -14.50
N GLY A 102 -6.75 -0.15 -15.19
CA GLY A 102 -5.67 0.79 -14.89
C GLY A 102 -5.76 1.34 -13.47
N LEU A 103 -6.96 1.70 -13.03
CA LEU A 103 -7.23 2.16 -11.66
C LEU A 103 -6.92 1.07 -10.64
N ALA A 104 -7.34 -0.17 -10.90
CA ALA A 104 -7.07 -1.32 -10.03
C ALA A 104 -5.55 -1.56 -9.87
N LEU A 105 -4.82 -1.58 -10.98
CA LEU A 105 -3.36 -1.77 -10.96
C LEU A 105 -2.63 -0.59 -10.31
N TRP A 106 -3.15 0.64 -10.45
CA TRP A 106 -2.56 1.83 -9.85
C TRP A 106 -2.81 1.92 -8.34
N LEU A 107 -3.98 1.50 -7.86
CA LEU A 107 -4.31 1.47 -6.42
C LEU A 107 -3.54 0.39 -5.66
N GLY A 108 -3.22 -0.75 -6.28
CA GLY A 108 -2.51 -1.85 -5.62
C GLY A 108 -1.22 -1.41 -4.87
N PRO A 109 -0.28 -0.71 -5.52
CA PRO A 109 0.91 -0.16 -4.88
C PRO A 109 0.61 0.86 -3.77
N PHE A 110 -0.47 1.64 -3.89
CA PHE A 110 -0.89 2.61 -2.89
C PHE A 110 -1.38 1.90 -1.63
N ILE A 111 -2.27 0.91 -1.77
CA ILE A 111 -2.79 0.10 -0.66
C ILE A 111 -1.65 -0.63 0.06
N LYS A 112 -0.70 -1.22 -0.69
CA LYS A 112 0.51 -1.84 -0.11
C LYS A 112 1.33 -0.88 0.73
N ARG A 113 1.38 0.40 0.35
CA ARG A 113 2.16 1.41 1.09
C ARG A 113 1.53 1.70 2.45
N PHE A 114 0.20 1.88 2.52
CA PHE A 114 -0.50 2.08 3.80
C PHE A 114 -0.51 0.81 4.64
N GLY A 115 -0.76 -0.34 4.01
CA GLY A 115 -0.74 -1.64 4.69
C GLY A 115 0.61 -1.95 5.33
N ARG A 116 1.73 -1.50 4.74
CA ARG A 116 3.07 -1.71 5.33
C ARG A 116 3.29 -0.96 6.64
N ALA A 117 2.79 0.26 6.75
CA ALA A 117 2.87 1.01 8.00
C ALA A 117 2.07 0.29 9.10
N TYR A 118 0.82 -0.06 8.80
CA TYR A 118 -0.04 -0.78 9.74
C TYR A 118 0.51 -2.17 10.14
N ALA A 119 1.03 -2.93 9.18
CA ALA A 119 1.60 -4.24 9.45
C ALA A 119 2.87 -4.16 10.30
N ALA A 120 3.67 -3.10 10.16
CA ALA A 120 4.85 -2.89 11.01
C ALA A 120 4.44 -2.66 12.47
N ASP A 121 3.34 -1.94 12.72
CA ASP A 121 2.83 -1.70 14.06
C ASP A 121 2.24 -2.98 14.69
N VAL A 122 1.43 -3.73 13.93
CA VAL A 122 0.74 -4.93 14.43
C VAL A 122 1.66 -6.15 14.53
N PHE A 123 2.62 -6.29 13.63
CA PHE A 123 3.53 -7.44 13.56
C PHE A 123 4.99 -7.06 13.86
N HIS A 124 5.22 -6.08 14.75
CA HIS A 124 6.56 -5.62 15.11
C HIS A 124 7.47 -6.77 15.61
N ASP A 125 6.90 -7.73 16.33
CA ASP A 125 7.62 -8.91 16.85
C ASP A 125 8.00 -9.94 15.77
N ASN A 126 7.31 -9.95 14.62
CA ASN A 126 7.59 -10.88 13.53
C ASN A 126 7.39 -10.23 12.15
N PRO A 127 8.40 -9.50 11.63
CA PRO A 127 8.28 -8.73 10.40
C PRO A 127 8.08 -9.60 9.15
N GLN A 128 8.45 -10.88 9.19
CA GLN A 128 8.21 -11.81 8.07
C GLN A 128 6.70 -12.07 7.88
N THR A 129 5.97 -12.26 8.98
CA THR A 129 4.51 -12.44 8.96
C THR A 129 3.81 -11.21 8.41
N GLY A 130 4.23 -10.00 8.81
CA GLY A 130 3.70 -8.75 8.28
C GLY A 130 3.93 -8.60 6.77
N LYS A 131 5.10 -9.02 6.25
CA LYS A 131 5.37 -9.03 4.81
C LYS A 131 4.45 -9.98 4.04
N SER A 132 4.27 -11.22 4.52
CA SER A 132 3.38 -12.20 3.90
C SER A 132 1.91 -11.77 3.95
N TYR A 133 1.47 -11.17 5.06
CA TYR A 133 0.12 -10.61 5.20
C TYR A 133 -0.21 -9.56 4.13
N ILE A 134 0.72 -8.65 3.84
CA ILE A 134 0.53 -7.61 2.81
C ILE A 134 0.41 -8.23 1.41
N VAL A 135 1.17 -9.28 1.12
CA VAL A 135 1.07 -9.99 -0.18
C VAL A 135 -0.26 -10.73 -0.27
N LEU A 136 -0.72 -11.34 0.82
CA LEU A 136 -1.95 -12.11 0.86
C LEU A 136 -3.19 -11.22 0.68
N THR A 137 -3.22 -10.06 1.33
CA THR A 137 -4.29 -9.07 1.19
C THR A 137 -4.35 -8.42 -0.20
N ASP A 138 -3.22 -8.36 -0.91
CA ASP A 138 -3.16 -7.90 -2.31
C ASP A 138 -3.90 -8.84 -3.27
N ILE A 139 -3.87 -10.16 -3.01
CA ILE A 139 -4.62 -11.13 -3.81
C ILE A 139 -6.13 -10.90 -3.65
N VAL A 140 -6.61 -10.71 -2.42
CA VAL A 140 -8.01 -10.38 -2.14
C VAL A 140 -8.46 -9.15 -2.92
N TYR A 141 -7.62 -8.11 -2.92
CA TYR A 141 -7.88 -6.86 -3.61
C TYR A 141 -8.12 -7.09 -5.12
N TYR A 142 -7.21 -7.79 -5.81
CA TYR A 142 -7.37 -8.04 -7.24
C TYR A 142 -8.56 -8.95 -7.56
N LEU A 143 -8.87 -9.94 -6.70
CA LEU A 143 -10.03 -10.81 -6.89
C LEU A 143 -11.34 -10.02 -6.86
N ILE A 144 -11.50 -9.13 -5.87
CA ILE A 144 -12.72 -8.31 -5.73
C ILE A 144 -12.83 -7.29 -6.87
N PHE A 145 -11.72 -6.63 -7.25
CA PHE A 145 -11.74 -5.68 -8.36
C PHE A 145 -12.02 -6.36 -9.71
N THR A 146 -11.43 -7.53 -9.95
CA THR A 146 -11.69 -8.30 -11.18
C THR A 146 -13.15 -8.75 -11.22
N ALA A 147 -13.69 -9.23 -10.10
CA ALA A 147 -15.11 -9.58 -10.00
C ALA A 147 -16.02 -8.38 -10.30
N TYR A 148 -15.72 -7.21 -9.75
CA TYR A 148 -16.45 -5.99 -10.02
C TYR A 148 -16.45 -5.62 -11.52
N ILE A 149 -15.29 -5.72 -12.19
CA ILE A 149 -15.19 -5.47 -13.64
C ILE A 149 -16.06 -6.47 -14.41
N LEU A 150 -16.01 -7.76 -14.06
CA LEU A 150 -16.82 -8.79 -14.72
C LEU A 150 -18.33 -8.64 -14.49
N PHE A 151 -18.76 -8.04 -13.39
CA PHE A 151 -20.17 -7.74 -13.15
C PHE A 151 -20.67 -6.47 -13.84
N THR A 152 -19.75 -5.56 -14.15
CA THR A 152 -20.10 -4.26 -14.74
C THR A 152 -19.89 -4.21 -16.24
N VAL A 153 -19.07 -5.13 -16.79
CA VAL A 153 -18.89 -5.25 -18.24
C VAL A 153 -20.23 -5.58 -18.90
N ASN A 154 -20.59 -4.77 -19.88
CA ASN A 154 -21.81 -4.98 -20.66
C ASN A 154 -21.46 -5.71 -21.97
N PHE A 155 -22.45 -6.36 -22.58
CA PHE A 155 -22.30 -7.00 -23.89
C PHE A 155 -23.52 -6.65 -24.75
N GLU A 156 -23.36 -5.75 -25.70
CA GLU A 156 -24.44 -5.38 -26.62
C GLU A 156 -24.56 -6.38 -27.79
N PRO A 157 -25.78 -6.75 -28.22
CA PRO A 157 -26.00 -7.57 -29.40
C PRO A 157 -25.52 -6.87 -30.68
N ARG A 158 -24.42 -7.36 -31.27
CA ARG A 158 -24.10 -7.03 -32.66
C ARG A 158 -24.94 -7.89 -33.60
N GLN A 159 -25.66 -7.24 -34.52
CA GLN A 159 -26.44 -7.92 -35.56
C GLN A 159 -25.59 -8.92 -36.39
N THR A 160 -24.26 -8.74 -36.42
CA THR A 160 -23.31 -9.56 -37.17
C THR A 160 -22.78 -10.80 -36.43
N TRP A 161 -23.10 -11.00 -35.14
CA TRP A 161 -22.60 -12.16 -34.38
C TRP A 161 -23.27 -13.49 -34.78
N GLY A 162 -24.36 -13.44 -35.55
CA GLY A 162 -25.11 -14.62 -35.96
C GLY A 162 -25.65 -15.42 -34.76
N LEU A 163 -26.28 -16.55 -35.04
CA LEU A 163 -26.91 -17.41 -34.02
C LEU A 163 -25.91 -18.19 -33.13
N ARG A 164 -24.61 -17.90 -33.16
CA ARG A 164 -23.58 -18.76 -32.54
C ARG A 164 -23.20 -18.39 -31.11
N VAL A 165 -23.26 -17.11 -30.74
CA VAL A 165 -23.01 -16.66 -29.36
C VAL A 165 -23.96 -15.52 -29.05
N VAL A 166 -24.91 -15.77 -28.13
CA VAL A 166 -25.86 -14.76 -27.70
C VAL A 166 -25.20 -13.90 -26.62
N PRO A 167 -25.31 -12.55 -26.65
CA PRO A 167 -24.75 -11.68 -25.62
C PRO A 167 -25.14 -12.09 -24.20
N ALA A 168 -26.39 -12.53 -24.01
CA ALA A 168 -26.87 -13.08 -22.75
C ALA A 168 -26.01 -14.24 -22.21
N GLN A 169 -25.49 -15.11 -23.09
CA GLN A 169 -24.61 -16.19 -22.70
C GLN A 169 -23.25 -15.67 -22.21
N VAL A 170 -22.69 -14.66 -22.88
CA VAL A 170 -21.41 -14.05 -22.48
C VAL A 170 -21.57 -13.30 -21.16
N THR A 171 -22.64 -12.52 -21.00
CA THR A 171 -22.96 -11.83 -19.74
C THR A 171 -23.12 -12.83 -18.60
N PHE A 172 -23.82 -13.94 -18.84
CA PHE A 172 -24.01 -14.98 -17.84
C PHE A 172 -22.69 -15.61 -17.40
N GLU A 173 -21.83 -15.99 -18.33
CA GLU A 173 -20.53 -16.60 -17.99
C GLU A 173 -19.59 -15.58 -17.33
N ALA A 174 -19.59 -14.32 -17.77
CA ALA A 174 -18.84 -13.25 -17.12
C ALA A 174 -19.29 -13.05 -15.67
N ALA A 175 -20.60 -12.99 -15.41
CA ALA A 175 -21.15 -12.89 -14.07
C ALA A 175 -20.82 -14.13 -13.22
N ARG A 176 -20.82 -15.33 -13.80
CA ARG A 176 -20.44 -16.56 -13.10
C ARG A 176 -18.97 -16.54 -12.66
N LEU A 177 -18.07 -16.14 -13.56
CA LEU A 177 -16.65 -15.97 -13.24
C LEU A 177 -16.45 -14.88 -12.18
N GLY A 178 -17.13 -13.74 -12.32
CA GLY A 178 -17.12 -12.66 -11.34
C GLY A 178 -17.59 -13.13 -9.95
N GLY A 179 -18.66 -13.92 -9.91
CA GLY A 179 -19.18 -14.51 -8.67
C GLY A 179 -18.17 -15.43 -7.97
N ILE A 180 -17.51 -16.32 -8.71
CA ILE A 180 -16.48 -17.20 -8.13
C ILE A 180 -15.31 -16.38 -7.57
N LEU A 181 -14.81 -15.40 -8.33
CA LEU A 181 -13.72 -14.54 -7.88
C LEU A 181 -14.10 -13.73 -6.64
N LEU A 182 -15.33 -13.21 -6.58
CA LEU A 182 -15.84 -12.49 -5.42
C LEU A 182 -15.93 -13.38 -4.19
N ILE A 183 -16.49 -14.59 -4.32
CA ILE A 183 -16.58 -15.57 -3.23
C ILE A 183 -15.19 -15.90 -2.69
N ILE A 184 -14.24 -16.23 -3.57
CA ILE A 184 -12.86 -16.53 -3.16
C ILE A 184 -12.25 -15.31 -2.47
N GLY A 185 -12.38 -14.11 -3.04
CA GLY A 185 -11.84 -12.87 -2.47
C GLY A 185 -12.39 -12.60 -1.07
N VAL A 186 -13.72 -12.68 -0.89
CA VAL A 186 -14.37 -12.43 0.40
C VAL A 186 -13.99 -13.49 1.43
N LEU A 187 -14.10 -14.78 1.09
CA LEU A 187 -13.75 -15.86 2.02
C LEU A 187 -12.27 -15.78 2.42
N HIS A 188 -11.39 -15.48 1.47
CA HIS A 188 -9.98 -15.31 1.73
C HIS A 188 -9.71 -14.11 2.62
N GLY A 189 -10.32 -12.95 2.33
CA GLY A 189 -10.22 -11.74 3.15
C GLY A 189 -10.72 -11.96 4.58
N LEU A 190 -11.84 -12.65 4.75
CA LEU A 190 -12.36 -13.04 6.06
C LEU A 190 -11.38 -13.93 6.81
N ASN A 191 -10.83 -14.97 6.18
CA ASN A 191 -9.86 -15.85 6.82
C ASN A 191 -8.62 -15.10 7.32
N ILE A 192 -8.14 -14.12 6.56
CA ILE A 192 -7.00 -13.27 6.93
C ILE A 192 -7.30 -12.45 8.20
N VAL A 193 -8.53 -11.96 8.36
CA VAL A 193 -8.94 -11.14 9.52
C VAL A 193 -9.31 -12.01 10.72
N LEU A 194 -9.96 -13.15 10.50
CA LEU A 194 -10.48 -14.02 11.56
C LEU A 194 -9.36 -14.72 12.34
N MET A 195 -8.31 -15.22 11.65
CA MET A 195 -7.25 -15.97 12.33
C MET A 195 -6.54 -15.17 13.44
N PRO A 196 -6.10 -13.91 13.22
CA PRO A 196 -5.52 -13.10 14.29
C PRO A 196 -6.50 -12.77 15.42
N VAL A 197 -7.76 -12.50 15.10
CA VAL A 197 -8.79 -12.14 16.10
C VAL A 197 -9.06 -13.32 17.03
N LEU A 198 -9.26 -14.52 16.47
CA LEU A 198 -9.47 -15.73 17.26
C LEU A 198 -8.26 -16.06 18.13
N GLY A 199 -7.04 -15.91 17.61
CA GLY A 199 -5.82 -16.08 18.39
C GLY A 199 -5.72 -15.14 19.59
N ARG A 200 -6.10 -13.87 19.42
CA ARG A 200 -6.15 -12.89 20.52
C ARG A 200 -7.24 -13.22 21.54
N LEU A 201 -8.43 -13.59 21.09
CA LEU A 201 -9.55 -13.95 21.98
C LEU A 201 -9.22 -15.17 22.86
N PHE A 202 -8.63 -16.23 22.28
CA PHE A 202 -8.23 -17.40 23.07
C PHE A 202 -7.07 -17.10 24.02
N SER A 203 -6.13 -16.24 23.64
CA SER A 203 -5.06 -15.78 24.52
C SER A 203 -5.58 -14.99 25.73
N LEU A 204 -6.55 -14.11 25.50
CA LEU A 204 -7.21 -13.33 26.58
C LEU A 204 -7.97 -14.24 27.53
N ASN A 205 -8.75 -15.20 27.00
CA ASN A 205 -9.49 -16.15 27.83
C ASN A 205 -8.54 -16.97 28.73
N ARG A 206 -7.40 -17.43 28.20
CA ARG A 206 -6.43 -18.20 28.98
C ARG A 206 -5.74 -17.40 30.09
N LYS A 207 -5.63 -16.07 29.95
CA LYS A 207 -5.13 -15.19 31.03
C LYS A 207 -6.17 -14.96 32.12
N LEU A 208 -7.46 -14.95 31.77
CA LEU A 208 -8.56 -14.78 32.71
C LEU A 208 -8.89 -16.06 33.49
N SER A 209 -8.70 -17.23 32.90
CA SER A 209 -8.89 -18.54 33.57
C SER A 209 -7.67 -19.03 34.37
N GLY A 210 -6.55 -18.29 34.37
CA GLY A 210 -5.32 -18.63 35.08
C GLY A 210 -5.12 -17.92 36.41
N HIS A 211 -6.13 -17.18 36.88
CA HIS A 211 -6.28 -16.66 38.24
C HIS A 211 -7.44 -17.36 38.92
#